data_AF-A0AAD8I2E2-F1
#
_entry.id   AF-A0AAD8I2E2-F1
#
_cell.length_a   1.000
_cell.length_b   1.000
_cell.length_c   1.000
_cell.angle_alpha   90.00
_cell.angle_beta   90.00
_cell.angle_gamma   90.00
#
_symmetry.space_group_name_H-M   'P 1'
#
loop_
_entity.id
_entity.type
_entity.pdbx_description
1 polymer ?
#
loop_
_entity_poly.entity_id
_entity_poly.type
_entity_poly.pdbx_seq_one_letter_code
_entity_poly.pdbx_strand_id
1 'polypeptide(L)'
;MDPLKRRLGSDEWLEVVDNGIKLYKDKAKKISKKKIPWENMAGVPLQHGATDCGLFVMRFMKEICEDKELNFANKWARRGNLAYSTSDIVEIKTDWAKFFMKHHAS
;
A
#
# COMPACT_ATOMS: atom_id res chain seq x y z
N MET A 1 4.84 -3.73 -1.56
CA MET A 1 3.53 -4.31 -1.17
C MET A 1 2.82 -4.67 -2.46
N ASP A 2 2.45 -5.94 -2.65
CA ASP A 2 1.68 -6.39 -3.81
C ASP A 2 0.69 -7.46 -3.36
N PRO A 3 -0.63 -7.22 -3.47
CA PRO A 3 -1.65 -8.18 -3.02
C PRO A 3 -1.65 -9.47 -3.86
N LEU A 4 -1.02 -9.49 -5.04
CA LEU A 4 -0.89 -10.66 -5.90
C LEU A 4 0.39 -11.47 -5.65
N LYS A 5 1.30 -11.00 -4.78
CA LYS A 5 2.64 -11.59 -4.56
C LYS A 5 3.36 -11.96 -5.87
N ARG A 6 3.28 -11.12 -6.90
CA ARG A 6 4.22 -11.25 -8.02
C ARG A 6 5.63 -11.12 -7.45
N ARG A 7 6.60 -11.83 -8.02
CA ARG A 7 8.00 -11.73 -7.57
C ARG A 7 8.43 -10.26 -7.71
N LEU A 8 8.48 -9.53 -6.59
CA LEU A 8 8.93 -8.13 -6.50
C LEU A 8 10.47 -8.03 -6.64
N GLY A 9 11.06 -8.84 -7.52
CA GLY A 9 12.50 -8.97 -7.70
C GLY A 9 12.99 -8.51 -9.08
N SER A 10 12.15 -7.83 -9.86
CA SER A 10 12.59 -7.18 -11.10
C SER A 10 13.02 -5.74 -10.84
N ASP A 11 14.00 -5.27 -11.62
CA ASP A 11 14.52 -3.89 -11.57
C ASP A 11 13.43 -2.83 -11.81
N GLU A 12 12.34 -3.21 -12.49
CA GLU A 12 11.18 -2.36 -12.78
C GLU A 12 10.53 -1.77 -11.52
N TRP A 13 10.37 -2.55 -10.45
CA TRP A 13 9.74 -2.05 -9.22
C TRP A 13 10.65 -1.08 -8.45
N LEU A 14 11.97 -1.32 -8.51
CA LEU A 14 12.95 -0.41 -7.94
C LEU A 14 12.90 0.93 -8.67
N GLU A 15 12.81 0.91 -10.00
CA GLU A 15 12.68 2.12 -10.81
C GLU A 15 11.42 2.92 -10.47
N VAL A 16 10.26 2.27 -10.31
CA VAL A 16 9.01 2.94 -9.92
C VAL A 16 9.17 3.65 -8.56
N VAL A 17 9.81 2.99 -7.59
CA VAL A 17 10.04 3.58 -6.26
C VAL A 17 11.04 4.73 -6.32
N ASP A 18 12.15 4.56 -7.03
CA ASP A 18 13.19 5.58 -7.19
C ASP A 18 12.63 6.83 -7.88
N ASN A 19 11.80 6.65 -8.91
CA ASN A 19 11.08 7.74 -9.57
C ASN A 19 10.12 8.45 -8.61
N GLY A 20 9.38 7.71 -7.79
CA GLY A 20 8.52 8.28 -6.75
C GLY A 20 9.30 9.11 -5.71
N ILE A 21 10.45 8.59 -5.26
CA ILE A 21 11.36 9.31 -4.34
C ILE A 21 11.88 10.60 -4.99
N LYS A 22 12.28 10.54 -6.26
CA LYS A 22 12.74 11.71 -7.02
C LYS A 22 11.67 12.79 -7.08
N LEU A 23 10.45 12.41 -7.49
CA LEU A 23 9.30 13.33 -7.55
C LEU A 23 8.99 13.98 -6.19
N TYR A 24 9.07 13.21 -5.09
CA TYR A 24 8.90 13.75 -3.74
C TYR A 24 9.99 14.77 -3.39
N LYS A 25 11.27 14.47 -3.66
CA LYS A 25 12.39 15.38 -3.38
C LYS A 25 12.25 16.69 -4.15
N ASP A 26 11.91 16.60 -5.43
CA ASP A 26 11.70 17.75 -6.32
C ASP A 26 10.57 18.63 -5.80
N LYS A 27 9.41 18.03 -5.46
CA LYS A 27 8.25 18.76 -4.91
C LYS A 27 8.54 19.39 -3.55
N ALA A 28 9.24 18.68 -2.67
CA ALA A 28 9.53 19.15 -1.33
C ALA A 28 10.67 20.18 -1.26
N LYS A 29 11.34 20.48 -2.39
CA LYS A 29 12.62 21.24 -2.46
C LYS A 29 13.67 20.68 -1.47
N LYS A 30 13.56 19.40 -1.12
CA LYS A 30 14.41 18.76 -0.12
C LYS A 30 15.60 18.12 -0.82
N ILE A 31 16.77 18.74 -0.65
CA ILE A 31 18.04 18.15 -1.07
C ILE A 31 18.50 17.15 0.00
N SER A 32 17.80 16.03 0.12
CA SER A 32 18.25 14.94 1.01
C SER A 32 19.23 14.04 0.25
N LYS A 33 20.49 14.05 0.70
CA LYS A 33 21.55 13.13 0.24
C LYS A 33 21.39 11.71 0.81
N LYS A 34 20.49 11.49 1.78
CA LYS A 34 20.26 10.15 2.33
C LYS A 34 19.58 9.27 1.28
N LYS A 35 20.17 8.09 1.05
CA LYS A 35 19.53 7.00 0.30
C LYS A 35 18.34 6.52 1.13
N ILE A 36 17.15 6.56 0.54
CA ILE A 36 15.95 6.02 1.18
C ILE A 36 16.00 4.51 0.94
N PRO A 37 16.02 3.68 2.00
CA PRO A 37 16.02 2.23 1.83
C PRO A 37 14.66 1.80 1.27
N TRP A 38 14.69 0.96 0.25
CA TRP A 38 13.51 0.23 -0.19
C TRP A 38 13.40 -1.07 0.60
N GLU A 39 12.21 -1.34 1.12
CA GLU A 39 11.91 -2.57 1.83
C GLU A 39 10.72 -3.28 1.20
N ASN A 40 10.91 -4.55 0.89
CA ASN A 40 9.85 -5.38 0.38
C ASN A 40 8.98 -5.88 1.54
N MET A 41 7.80 -5.28 1.70
CA MET A 41 6.74 -5.73 2.60
C MET A 41 6.09 -7.02 2.07
N ALA A 42 6.81 -8.14 2.10
CA ALA A 42 6.39 -9.43 1.55
C ALA A 42 5.33 -10.16 2.40
N GLY A 43 5.10 -9.66 3.62
CA GLY A 43 4.12 -10.17 4.59
C GLY A 43 2.71 -9.65 4.44
N VAL A 44 2.45 -8.74 3.49
CA VAL A 44 1.10 -8.19 3.31
C VAL A 44 0.06 -9.29 3.01
N PRO A 45 -1.18 -9.12 3.49
CA PRO A 45 -2.29 -10.01 3.15
C PRO A 45 -2.49 -10.21 1.65
N LEU A 46 -2.72 -11.46 1.26
CA LEU A 46 -2.97 -11.85 -0.12
C LEU A 46 -4.42 -11.68 -0.51
N GLN A 47 -4.65 -11.21 -1.74
CA GLN A 47 -5.96 -11.39 -2.37
C GLN A 47 -6.09 -12.83 -2.86
N HIS A 48 -7.29 -13.38 -2.72
CA HIS A 48 -7.63 -14.70 -3.26
C HIS A 48 -8.38 -14.60 -4.60
N GLY A 49 -9.11 -13.50 -4.82
CA GLY A 49 -9.84 -13.23 -6.07
C GLY A 49 -8.98 -12.52 -7.13
N ALA A 50 -9.50 -12.40 -8.35
CA ALA A 50 -8.83 -11.70 -9.45
C ALA A 50 -9.09 -10.19 -9.48
N THR A 51 -10.14 -9.71 -8.81
CA THR A 51 -10.68 -8.35 -8.98
C THR A 51 -10.49 -7.43 -7.78
N ASP A 52 -9.99 -7.93 -6.66
CA ASP A 52 -9.96 -7.18 -5.40
C ASP A 52 -8.64 -6.42 -5.15
N CYS A 53 -7.70 -6.42 -6.11
CA CYS A 53 -6.37 -5.81 -5.92
C CYS A 53 -6.42 -4.35 -5.49
N GLY A 54 -7.32 -3.57 -6.10
CA GLY A 54 -7.51 -2.16 -5.73
C GLY A 54 -8.00 -1.99 -4.28
N LEU A 55 -8.88 -2.87 -3.82
CA LEU A 55 -9.40 -2.84 -2.44
C LEU A 55 -8.34 -3.21 -1.42
N PHE A 56 -7.50 -4.20 -1.73
CA PHE A 56 -6.37 -4.58 -0.88
C PHE A 56 -5.34 -3.45 -0.79
N VAL A 57 -5.00 -2.81 -1.91
CA VAL A 57 -4.11 -1.63 -1.90
C VAL A 57 -4.70 -0.50 -1.08
N MET A 58 -5.99 -0.20 -1.22
CA MET A 58 -6.67 0.79 -0.38
C MET A 58 -6.64 0.41 1.10
N ARG A 59 -6.82 -0.87 1.45
CA ARG A 59 -6.71 -1.35 2.82
C ARG A 59 -5.29 -1.15 3.38
N PHE A 60 -4.25 -1.49 2.61
CA PHE A 60 -2.87 -1.24 3.01
C PHE A 60 -2.62 0.24 3.30
N MET A 61 -3.09 1.12 2.40
CA MET A 61 -2.91 2.57 2.56
C MET A 61 -3.68 3.12 3.77
N LYS A 62 -4.88 2.59 4.07
CA LYS A 62 -5.63 2.94 5.28
C LYS A 62 -4.82 2.63 6.53
N GLU A 63 -4.30 1.40 6.65
CA GLU A 63 -3.46 0.99 7.78
C GLU A 63 -2.19 1.83 7.91
N ILE A 64 -1.50 2.15 6.82
CA ILE A 64 -0.31 3.01 6.83
C ILE A 64 -0.64 4.43 7.31
N CYS A 65 -1.76 5.00 6.85
CA CYS A 65 -2.16 6.36 7.21
C CYS A 65 -2.62 6.45 8.69
N GLU A 66 -3.24 5.40 9.21
CA GLU A 66 -3.74 5.33 10.59
C GLU A 66 -2.63 5.00 11.59
N ASP A 67 -1.62 4.22 11.19
CA ASP A 67 -0.49 3.82 12.04
C ASP A 67 0.56 4.93 12.19
N LYS A 68 0.43 5.72 13.26
CA LYS A 68 1.35 6.83 13.57
C LYS A 68 2.73 6.36 14.02
N GLU A 69 2.84 5.11 14.47
CA GLU A 69 4.07 4.54 15.02
C GLU A 69 4.84 3.70 13.98
N LEU A 70 4.31 3.58 12.75
CA LEU A 70 4.89 2.80 11.65
C LEU A 70 5.09 1.30 11.98
N ASN A 71 4.29 0.76 12.89
CA ASN A 71 4.27 -0.66 13.25
C ASN A 71 3.96 -1.60 12.08
N PHE A 72 3.29 -1.10 11.04
CA PHE A 72 2.99 -1.83 9.81
C PHE A 72 4.26 -2.37 9.15
N ALA A 73 5.39 -1.66 9.28
CA ALA A 73 6.66 -2.08 8.69
C ALA A 73 7.11 -3.40 9.30
N ASN A 74 7.12 -3.49 10.63
CA ASN A 74 7.45 -4.73 11.34
C ASN A 74 6.42 -5.84 11.07
N LYS A 75 5.12 -5.48 11.04
CA LYS A 75 4.02 -6.41 10.76
C LYS A 75 4.13 -7.07 9.38
N TRP A 76 4.58 -6.34 8.37
CA TRP A 76 4.59 -6.79 6.97
C TRP A 76 5.98 -7.07 6.39
N ALA A 77 7.06 -6.83 7.14
CA ALA A 77 8.44 -7.06 6.69
C ALA A 77 8.70 -8.51 6.25
N ARG A 78 8.07 -9.48 6.92
CA ARG A 78 8.31 -10.91 6.67
C ARG A 78 7.04 -11.64 6.26
N ARG A 79 7.19 -12.66 5.41
CA ARG A 79 6.08 -13.54 5.02
C ARG A 79 5.44 -14.16 6.26
N GLY A 80 4.12 -14.05 6.34
CA GLY A 80 3.31 -14.69 7.36
C GLY A 80 1.93 -15.06 6.79
N ASN A 81 1.08 -15.58 7.66
CA ASN A 81 -0.29 -16.00 7.32
C ASN A 81 -1.31 -14.88 7.58
N LEU A 82 -0.90 -13.62 7.44
CA LEU A 82 -1.82 -12.50 7.54
C LEU A 82 -2.82 -12.58 6.40
N ALA A 83 -4.10 -12.45 6.73
CA ALA A 83 -5.20 -12.46 5.79
C ALA A 83 -6.22 -11.41 6.21
N TYR A 84 -6.83 -10.75 5.23
CA TYR A 84 -8.01 -9.93 5.48
C TYR A 84 -9.25 -10.79 5.43
N SER A 85 -10.15 -10.55 6.37
CA SER A 85 -11.50 -11.10 6.35
C SER A 85 -12.33 -10.42 5.26
N THR A 86 -13.45 -11.03 4.89
CA THR A 86 -14.45 -10.38 4.02
C THR A 86 -14.92 -9.05 4.60
N SER A 87 -15.06 -8.97 5.93
CA SER A 87 -15.48 -7.74 6.62
C SER A 87 -14.49 -6.60 6.41
N ASP A 88 -13.18 -6.88 6.51
CA ASP A 88 -12.14 -5.86 6.30
C ASP A 88 -12.21 -5.25 4.88
N ILE A 89 -12.58 -6.07 3.89
CA ILE A 89 -12.70 -5.62 2.49
C ILE A 89 -14.03 -4.89 2.25
N VAL A 90 -15.13 -5.37 2.85
CA VAL A 90 -16.45 -4.71 2.78
C VAL A 90 -16.41 -3.32 3.44
N GLU A 91 -15.65 -3.17 4.51
CA GLU A 91 -15.40 -1.88 5.16
C GLU A 91 -14.82 -0.87 4.16
N ILE A 92 -13.76 -1.25 3.43
CA ILE A 92 -13.13 -0.39 2.42
C ILE A 92 -14.10 -0.05 1.28
N LYS A 93 -14.87 -1.03 0.80
CA LYS A 93 -15.92 -0.79 -0.22
C LYS A 93 -16.95 0.24 0.28
N THR A 94 -17.37 0.10 1.53
CA THR A 94 -18.39 0.95 2.15
C THR A 94 -17.86 2.36 2.37
N ASP A 95 -16.63 2.51 2.87
CA ASP A 95 -15.98 3.79 3.07
C ASP A 95 -15.82 4.54 1.74
N TRP A 96 -15.34 3.84 0.71
CA TRP A 96 -15.21 4.40 -0.63
C TRP A 96 -16.58 4.81 -1.21
N ALA A 97 -17.59 3.96 -1.10
CA ALA A 97 -18.94 4.27 -1.57
C ALA A 97 -19.51 5.49 -0.85
N LYS A 98 -19.39 5.58 0.48
CA LYS A 98 -19.83 6.75 1.26
C LYS A 98 -19.12 8.03 0.83
N PHE A 99 -17.80 7.97 0.64
CA PHE A 99 -17.04 9.10 0.11
C PHE A 99 -17.55 9.51 -1.26
N PHE A 100 -17.68 8.55 -2.19
CA PHE A 100 -18.14 8.83 -3.53
C PHE A 100 -19.54 9.45 -3.53
N MET A 101 -20.49 8.86 -2.80
CA MET A 101 -21.86 9.38 -2.71
C MET A 101 -21.88 10.79 -2.14
N LYS A 102 -21.13 11.07 -1.07
CA LYS A 102 -21.06 12.40 -0.46
C LYS A 102 -20.54 13.48 -1.40
N HIS A 103 -19.61 13.14 -2.30
CA HIS A 103 -18.89 14.11 -3.12
C HIS A 103 -19.36 14.15 -4.58
N HIS A 104 -20.06 13.13 -5.06
CA HIS A 104 -20.35 12.95 -6.48
C HIS A 104 -21.78 12.48 -6.77
N ALA A 105 -22.56 12.01 -5.79
CA ALA A 105 -23.98 11.75 -6.01
C ALA A 105 -24.77 13.04 -5.71
N SER A 106 -25.36 13.61 -6.75
CA SER A 106 -26.29 14.74 -6.68
C SER A 106 -27.64 14.32 -6.15
#